data_AF-A0A0F9NP55-F1
#
_entry.id   AF-A0A0F9NP55-F1
#
_cell.length_a   1.000
_cell.length_b   1.000
_cell.length_c   1.000
_cell.angle_alpha   90.00
_cell.angle_beta   90.00
_cell.angle_gamma   90.00
#
_symmetry.space_group_name_H-M   'P 1'
#
loop_
_entity.id
_entity.type
_entity.pdbx_description
1 polymer ?
#
loop_
_entity_poly.entity_id
_entity_poly.type
_entity_poly.pdbx_seq_one_letter_code
_entity_poly.pdbx_strand_id
1 'polypeptide(L)'
;MIVGARQGKLSGLRQLVAKAMARDLTGFLVPGIDIAHARGLDVEAAGVRLVASPRHASVLLVVGDISPALRNAAAVIYAQMARPRALLVLGTDDLSPLPSADVTAELSQPGLIDGIAQLRIAFAEGAFRPEVTDFDAPMLHVRVEYTCPMHPEVVQDEPGSCPKCGMTLEPREASANDVDSHPHETHDHGSHSHQHEANDHQSMDHAASEEYTCPMHPEVVQSEPGSCPKCGMTLEPRKAKASKAHDHASTDQSDMNHGDMDHGDMDHGDMDHSGMDHSGMDHGDMDHGDMDHGDDAFMSMIDVTKDLPRSSDGLPMDWIDVPFGPFFPGLPSGLLLTLTLDGDTVAGSNAGTLTDNVTLPHRSALEPLSFVARLSNMEPLAPLAYHFLASQAMENAAGIDITTTAAHGRIGALERERITSHLGWLALFGQQMGFDWLLRRAATMQLKFRYANDQQIMALKPDLASLIKRLRRTPLLKSRNAGIGRLAQDNALRGPVARAVGIDNDARSTNPVYTALGFKAISRDSGDSMARLQVRLDELSQSLALIDAAGTIELPEPTAIGSATGAGEAFVETPRGAAHLYLTLEKGLVVTAQLETPSTHHLTLIDTLTKQQSLGDALLAVGSLDLSPWEIRQ
;
A
#
# COMPACT_ATOMS: atom_id res chain seq x y z
N MET A 1 -19.40 17.32 -20.20
CA MET A 1 -18.43 17.72 -21.25
C MET A 1 -17.10 17.14 -20.81
N ILE A 2 -16.72 15.99 -21.37
CA ILE A 2 -15.53 15.24 -20.92
C ILE A 2 -14.32 15.95 -21.54
N VAL A 3 -13.52 16.59 -20.69
CA VAL A 3 -12.36 17.40 -21.10
C VAL A 3 -11.23 16.44 -21.50
N GLY A 4 -11.15 16.12 -22.80
CA GLY A 4 -10.17 15.17 -23.29
C GLY A 4 -10.18 14.91 -24.79
N ALA A 5 -10.45 15.91 -25.64
CA ALA A 5 -10.09 15.75 -27.04
C ALA A 5 -8.59 16.02 -27.18
N ARG A 6 -7.79 15.01 -27.55
CA ARG A 6 -6.51 15.27 -28.21
C ARG A 6 -6.80 16.24 -29.36
N GLN A 7 -6.09 17.36 -29.45
CA GLN A 7 -6.00 18.06 -30.72
C GLN A 7 -5.28 17.13 -31.70
N GLY A 8 -6.05 16.43 -32.54
CA GLY A 8 -5.55 15.58 -33.61
C GLY A 8 -6.33 14.28 -33.80
N LYS A 9 -6.51 13.87 -35.07
CA LYS A 9 -7.13 12.58 -35.42
C LYS A 9 -6.34 11.43 -34.79
N LEU A 10 -7.00 10.61 -33.98
CA LEU A 10 -6.46 9.32 -33.55
C LEU A 10 -6.10 8.49 -34.81
N SER A 11 -4.90 7.92 -34.84
CA SER A 11 -4.56 6.94 -35.88
C SER A 11 -5.53 5.75 -35.82
N GLY A 12 -5.77 5.09 -36.95
CA GLY A 12 -6.71 3.96 -37.02
C GLY A 12 -6.39 2.84 -36.01
N LEU A 13 -5.11 2.58 -35.77
CA LEU A 13 -4.64 1.64 -34.75
C LEU A 13 -5.03 2.07 -33.32
N ARG A 14 -4.86 3.36 -32.98
CA ARG A 14 -5.22 3.88 -31.65
C ARG A 14 -6.73 3.87 -31.42
N GLN A 15 -7.54 4.14 -32.44
CA GLN A 15 -9.01 4.00 -32.35
C GLN A 15 -9.43 2.54 -32.13
N LEU A 16 -8.78 1.60 -32.80
CA LEU A 16 -9.06 0.17 -32.65
C LEU A 16 -8.67 -0.32 -31.25
N VAL A 17 -7.51 0.08 -30.73
CA VAL A 17 -7.07 -0.22 -29.35
C VAL A 17 -8.04 0.39 -28.33
N ALA A 18 -8.42 1.66 -28.48
CA ALA A 18 -9.33 2.32 -27.55
C ALA A 18 -10.73 1.65 -27.52
N LYS A 19 -11.25 1.25 -28.68
CA LYS A 19 -12.51 0.47 -28.77
C LYS A 19 -12.40 -0.93 -28.16
N ALA A 20 -11.25 -1.58 -28.25
CA ALA A 20 -11.01 -2.86 -27.59
C ALA A 20 -10.95 -2.69 -26.06
N MET A 21 -10.23 -1.68 -25.57
CA MET A 21 -10.15 -1.38 -24.14
C MET A 21 -11.50 -0.98 -23.53
N ALA A 22 -12.34 -0.25 -24.28
CA ALA A 22 -13.69 0.09 -23.85
C ALA A 22 -14.59 -1.14 -23.59
N ARG A 23 -14.25 -2.31 -24.16
CA ARG A 23 -14.97 -3.56 -23.92
C ARG A 23 -14.45 -4.30 -22.69
N ASP A 24 -13.13 -4.33 -22.53
CA ASP A 24 -12.43 -5.08 -21.49
C ASP A 24 -11.64 -4.15 -20.55
N LEU A 25 -12.37 -3.40 -19.72
CA LEU A 25 -11.75 -2.54 -18.72
C LEU A 25 -11.07 -3.37 -17.64
N THR A 26 -9.80 -3.05 -17.39
CA THR A 26 -9.01 -3.59 -16.28
C THR A 26 -8.80 -2.51 -15.23
N GLY A 27 -9.06 -2.84 -13.97
CA GLY A 27 -9.04 -1.89 -12.85
C GLY A 27 -7.99 -2.24 -11.81
N PHE A 28 -7.27 -1.22 -11.33
CA PHE A 28 -6.55 -1.28 -10.05
C PHE A 28 -7.33 -0.45 -9.04
N LEU A 29 -7.50 -0.98 -7.84
CA LEU A 29 -8.41 -0.43 -6.84
C LEU A 29 -7.61 0.16 -5.67
N VAL A 30 -7.97 1.36 -5.28
CA VAL A 30 -7.38 2.09 -4.16
C VAL A 30 -8.50 2.51 -3.20
N PRO A 31 -8.40 2.24 -1.89
CA PRO A 31 -7.31 1.54 -1.22
C PRO A 31 -7.18 0.06 -1.58
N GLY A 32 -8.30 -0.62 -1.83
CA GLY A 32 -8.29 -2.01 -2.28
C GLY A 32 -9.65 -2.68 -2.13
N ILE A 33 -9.67 -3.98 -2.41
CA ILE A 33 -10.91 -4.76 -2.62
C ILE A 33 -11.69 -5.02 -1.34
N ASP A 34 -10.99 -5.16 -0.23
CA ASP A 34 -11.55 -5.22 1.12
C ASP A 34 -12.41 -4.00 1.42
N ILE A 35 -11.92 -2.79 1.10
CA ILE A 35 -12.65 -1.52 1.32
C ILE A 35 -13.83 -1.39 0.37
N ALA A 36 -13.67 -1.71 -0.92
CA ALA A 36 -14.78 -1.65 -1.86
C ALA A 36 -15.93 -2.60 -1.45
N HIS A 37 -15.64 -3.85 -1.13
CA HIS A 37 -16.67 -4.77 -0.64
C HIS A 37 -17.26 -4.34 0.71
N ALA A 38 -16.42 -3.81 1.61
CA ALA A 38 -16.85 -3.21 2.87
C ALA A 38 -17.58 -1.86 2.69
N ARG A 39 -17.73 -1.35 1.48
CA ARG A 39 -18.66 -0.25 1.11
C ARG A 39 -19.85 -0.75 0.30
N GLY A 40 -19.93 -2.05 0.02
CA GLY A 40 -21.02 -2.67 -0.75
C GLY A 40 -20.85 -2.56 -2.27
N LEU A 41 -19.62 -2.37 -2.75
CA LEU A 41 -19.32 -2.23 -4.16
C LEU A 41 -18.86 -3.56 -4.77
N ASP A 42 -19.55 -4.03 -5.79
CA ASP A 42 -19.17 -5.17 -6.62
C ASP A 42 -18.60 -4.68 -7.96
N VAL A 43 -17.27 -4.54 -7.98
CA VAL A 43 -16.52 -3.96 -9.11
C VAL A 43 -16.54 -4.89 -10.33
N GLU A 44 -16.43 -6.20 -10.11
CA GLU A 44 -16.47 -7.17 -11.20
C GLU A 44 -17.87 -7.25 -11.81
N ALA A 45 -18.94 -7.24 -11.00
CA ALA A 45 -20.31 -7.19 -11.51
C ALA A 45 -20.63 -5.88 -12.26
N ALA A 46 -19.96 -4.78 -11.91
CA ALA A 46 -20.04 -3.54 -12.67
C ALA A 46 -19.27 -3.57 -14.01
N GLY A 47 -18.56 -4.67 -14.30
CA GLY A 47 -17.94 -4.93 -15.59
C GLY A 47 -16.50 -4.43 -15.73
N VAL A 48 -15.77 -4.36 -14.61
CA VAL A 48 -14.32 -4.08 -14.57
C VAL A 48 -13.58 -5.30 -14.01
N ARG A 49 -12.60 -5.81 -14.75
CA ARG A 49 -11.75 -6.91 -14.28
C ARG A 49 -10.63 -6.37 -13.41
N LEU A 50 -10.59 -6.77 -12.14
CA LEU A 50 -9.52 -6.34 -11.24
C LEU A 50 -8.19 -7.01 -11.58
N VAL A 51 -7.09 -6.27 -11.46
CA VAL A 51 -5.72 -6.76 -11.70
C VAL A 51 -4.83 -6.52 -10.49
N ALA A 52 -3.86 -7.41 -10.29
CA ALA A 52 -2.93 -7.36 -9.16
C ALA A 52 -1.76 -6.37 -9.33
N SER A 53 -1.51 -5.90 -10.55
CA SER A 53 -0.44 -4.94 -10.85
C SER A 53 -1.00 -3.72 -11.57
N PRO A 54 -0.61 -2.50 -11.17
CA PRO A 54 -1.03 -1.28 -11.87
C PRO A 54 -0.57 -1.26 -13.33
N ARG A 55 0.54 -1.93 -13.68
CA ARG A 55 1.02 -2.02 -15.07
C ARG A 55 0.02 -2.71 -16.00
N HIS A 56 -0.89 -3.51 -15.46
CA HIS A 56 -1.94 -4.20 -16.22
C HIS A 56 -3.30 -3.50 -16.13
N ALA A 57 -3.38 -2.34 -15.46
CA ALA A 57 -4.63 -1.62 -15.25
C ALA A 57 -4.81 -0.50 -16.27
N SER A 58 -6.01 -0.43 -16.84
CA SER A 58 -6.48 0.69 -17.66
C SER A 58 -7.20 1.77 -16.85
N VAL A 59 -7.70 1.43 -15.67
CA VAL A 59 -8.47 2.32 -14.80
C VAL A 59 -7.92 2.24 -13.38
N LEU A 60 -7.62 3.39 -12.78
CA LEU A 60 -7.45 3.52 -11.34
C LEU A 60 -8.80 3.86 -10.74
N LEU A 61 -9.30 3.02 -9.83
CA LEU A 61 -10.55 3.24 -9.12
C LEU A 61 -10.23 3.67 -7.70
N VAL A 62 -10.55 4.93 -7.35
CA VAL A 62 -10.40 5.46 -5.99
C VAL A 62 -11.77 5.41 -5.30
N VAL A 63 -11.83 4.73 -4.16
CA VAL A 63 -13.08 4.45 -3.44
C VAL A 63 -13.09 5.15 -2.09
N GLY A 64 -14.01 6.11 -1.95
CA GLY A 64 -14.18 6.90 -0.74
C GLY A 64 -13.02 7.84 -0.46
N ASP A 65 -13.08 8.49 0.70
CA ASP A 65 -12.00 9.34 1.17
C ASP A 65 -10.78 8.49 1.56
N ILE A 66 -9.61 8.96 1.12
CA ILE A 66 -8.32 8.36 1.42
C ILE A 66 -7.39 9.41 2.00
N SER A 67 -6.57 9.01 2.98
CA SER A 67 -5.64 9.90 3.67
C SER A 67 -4.66 10.56 2.70
N PRO A 68 -4.07 11.72 3.06
CA PRO A 68 -3.01 12.34 2.26
C PRO A 68 -1.86 11.37 1.93
N ALA A 69 -1.45 10.54 2.89
CA ALA A 69 -0.42 9.52 2.68
C ALA A 69 -0.83 8.43 1.67
N LEU A 70 -2.09 7.96 1.73
CA LEU A 70 -2.62 7.03 0.73
C LEU A 70 -2.79 7.69 -0.65
N ARG A 71 -3.12 8.98 -0.73
CA ARG A 71 -3.16 9.72 -2.00
C ARG A 71 -1.78 9.83 -2.64
N ASN A 72 -0.76 10.09 -1.83
CA ASN A 72 0.64 10.10 -2.29
C ASN A 72 1.04 8.73 -2.86
N ALA A 73 0.73 7.64 -2.15
CA ALA A 73 0.97 6.29 -2.66
C ALA A 73 0.15 6.01 -3.94
N ALA A 74 -1.10 6.44 -4.00
CA ALA A 74 -1.98 6.25 -5.15
C ALA A 74 -1.46 7.01 -6.39
N ALA A 75 -0.85 8.19 -6.21
CA ALA A 75 -0.20 8.92 -7.28
C ALA A 75 0.97 8.13 -7.90
N VAL A 76 1.78 7.46 -7.07
CA VAL A 76 2.84 6.55 -7.56
C VAL A 76 2.24 5.40 -8.36
N ILE A 77 1.16 4.78 -7.87
CA ILE A 77 0.43 3.73 -8.60
C ILE A 77 -0.07 4.25 -9.95
N TYR A 78 -0.70 5.43 -9.99
CA TYR A 78 -1.20 6.03 -11.22
C TYR A 78 -0.07 6.29 -12.23
N ALA A 79 1.09 6.78 -11.77
CA ALA A 79 2.27 7.01 -12.60
C ALA A 79 2.80 5.72 -13.25
N GLN A 80 2.74 4.59 -12.54
CA GLN A 80 3.20 3.27 -13.02
C GLN A 80 2.26 2.59 -14.04
N MET A 81 1.00 3.04 -14.16
CA MET A 81 0.04 2.45 -15.09
C MET A 81 0.37 2.74 -16.55
N ALA A 82 0.16 1.75 -17.42
CA ALA A 82 0.38 1.91 -18.86
C ALA A 82 -0.67 2.84 -19.52
N ARG A 83 -0.27 3.59 -20.54
CA ARG A 83 -1.19 4.42 -21.33
C ARG A 83 -1.91 3.61 -22.42
N PRO A 84 -3.19 3.89 -22.74
CA PRO A 84 -4.05 4.88 -22.09
C PRO A 84 -4.55 4.41 -20.72
N ARG A 85 -4.59 5.33 -19.75
CA ARG A 85 -5.06 5.12 -18.37
C ARG A 85 -6.13 6.15 -18.02
N ALA A 86 -7.08 5.77 -17.17
CA ALA A 86 -8.14 6.64 -16.68
C ALA A 86 -8.26 6.59 -15.15
N LEU A 87 -8.84 7.62 -14.56
CA LEU A 87 -9.12 7.75 -13.13
C LEU A 87 -10.64 7.85 -12.90
N LEU A 88 -11.21 6.88 -12.21
CA LEU A 88 -12.59 6.91 -11.70
C LEU A 88 -12.56 7.09 -10.18
N VAL A 89 -13.33 8.04 -9.69
CA VAL A 89 -13.39 8.38 -8.27
C VAL A 89 -14.82 8.25 -7.76
N LEU A 90 -14.98 7.58 -6.62
CA LEU A 90 -16.27 7.36 -5.99
C LEU A 90 -16.33 8.06 -4.62
N GLY A 91 -17.12 9.12 -4.52
CA GLY A 91 -17.44 9.80 -3.26
C GLY A 91 -16.29 10.50 -2.55
N THR A 92 -15.31 11.02 -3.29
CA THR A 92 -14.36 12.00 -2.76
C THR A 92 -14.03 13.05 -3.83
N ASP A 93 -13.79 14.28 -3.39
CA ASP A 93 -13.40 15.40 -4.26
C ASP A 93 -11.94 15.83 -4.06
N ASP A 94 -11.31 15.39 -2.95
CA ASP A 94 -9.92 15.71 -2.62
C ASP A 94 -8.97 14.63 -3.17
N LEU A 95 -8.38 14.93 -4.32
CA LEU A 95 -7.53 13.98 -5.05
C LEU A 95 -6.04 14.33 -5.00
N SER A 96 -5.67 15.54 -4.60
CA SER A 96 -4.27 15.97 -4.66
C SER A 96 -3.36 15.01 -3.87
N PRO A 97 -2.24 14.52 -4.45
CA PRO A 97 -1.59 14.99 -5.69
C PRO A 97 -1.97 14.23 -6.97
N LEU A 98 -2.98 13.35 -6.96
CA LEU A 98 -3.49 12.73 -8.18
C LEU A 98 -4.01 13.80 -9.16
N PRO A 99 -3.98 13.53 -10.47
CA PRO A 99 -4.67 14.40 -11.41
C PRO A 99 -6.17 14.40 -11.10
N SER A 100 -6.90 15.39 -11.62
CA SER A 100 -8.36 15.34 -11.52
C SER A 100 -8.93 14.02 -12.08
N ALA A 101 -10.09 13.62 -11.58
CA ALA A 101 -10.76 12.43 -12.09
C ALA A 101 -11.17 12.61 -13.56
N ASP A 102 -11.17 11.52 -14.32
CA ASP A 102 -11.82 11.50 -15.64
C ASP A 102 -13.34 11.31 -15.49
N VAL A 103 -13.74 10.54 -14.47
CA VAL A 103 -15.14 10.38 -14.06
C VAL A 103 -15.22 10.41 -12.54
N THR A 104 -16.16 11.19 -12.00
CA THR A 104 -16.54 11.18 -10.59
C THR A 104 -17.97 10.68 -10.47
N ALA A 105 -18.23 9.79 -9.51
CA ALA A 105 -19.58 9.33 -9.21
C ALA A 105 -19.82 9.21 -7.70
N GLU A 106 -21.08 9.04 -7.32
CA GLU A 106 -21.47 8.79 -5.94
C GLU A 106 -20.87 7.46 -5.44
N LEU A 107 -20.54 7.38 -4.15
CA LEU A 107 -20.09 6.15 -3.50
C LEU A 107 -21.26 5.19 -3.28
N SER A 108 -21.71 4.56 -4.36
CA SER A 108 -22.78 3.57 -4.36
C SER A 108 -22.61 2.58 -5.51
N GLN A 109 -23.23 1.40 -5.43
CA GLN A 109 -23.19 0.44 -6.54
C GLN A 109 -23.79 1.02 -7.84
N PRO A 110 -24.93 1.75 -7.83
CA PRO A 110 -25.40 2.46 -9.01
C PRO A 110 -24.40 3.49 -9.53
N GLY A 111 -23.81 4.30 -8.64
CA GLY A 111 -22.79 5.29 -9.02
C GLY A 111 -21.56 4.66 -9.69
N LEU A 112 -21.09 3.52 -9.18
CA LEU A 112 -20.03 2.73 -9.79
C LEU A 112 -20.40 2.23 -11.19
N ILE A 113 -21.61 1.68 -11.37
CA ILE A 113 -22.10 1.18 -12.67
C ILE A 113 -22.18 2.33 -13.68
N ASP A 114 -22.76 3.47 -13.28
CA ASP A 114 -22.89 4.65 -14.13
C ASP A 114 -21.52 5.25 -14.47
N GLY A 115 -20.61 5.31 -13.49
CA GLY A 115 -19.24 5.78 -13.70
C GLY A 115 -18.46 4.92 -14.68
N ILE A 116 -18.59 3.58 -14.59
CA ILE A 116 -17.98 2.65 -15.54
C ILE A 116 -18.60 2.81 -16.94
N ALA A 117 -19.91 3.00 -17.04
CA ALA A 117 -20.56 3.25 -18.33
C ALA A 117 -20.02 4.53 -18.99
N GLN A 118 -19.85 5.61 -18.22
CA GLN A 118 -19.23 6.86 -18.70
C GLN A 118 -17.78 6.65 -19.13
N LEU A 119 -16.99 5.88 -18.39
CA LEU A 119 -15.63 5.53 -18.79
C LEU A 119 -15.60 4.77 -20.12
N ARG A 120 -16.49 3.78 -20.32
CA ARG A 120 -16.55 3.04 -21.59
C ARG A 120 -16.82 3.96 -22.77
N ILE A 121 -17.70 4.95 -22.60
CA ILE A 121 -17.96 5.98 -23.61
C ILE A 121 -16.69 6.81 -23.84
N ALA A 122 -16.04 7.28 -22.78
CA ALA A 122 -14.80 8.06 -22.88
C ALA A 122 -13.68 7.30 -23.62
N PHE A 123 -13.44 6.03 -23.28
CA PHE A 123 -12.49 5.17 -23.98
C PHE A 123 -12.88 4.97 -25.45
N ALA A 124 -14.17 4.70 -25.75
CA ALA A 124 -14.63 4.47 -27.11
C ALA A 124 -14.52 5.72 -28.01
N GLU A 125 -14.73 6.91 -27.43
CA GLU A 125 -14.56 8.21 -28.09
C GLU A 125 -13.08 8.65 -28.16
N GLY A 126 -12.19 7.95 -27.44
CA GLY A 126 -10.78 8.29 -27.33
C GLY A 126 -10.54 9.60 -26.57
N ALA A 127 -11.46 9.94 -25.65
CA ALA A 127 -11.45 11.14 -24.86
C ALA A 127 -10.47 11.01 -23.67
N PHE A 128 -9.22 11.43 -23.86
CA PHE A 128 -8.21 11.55 -22.80
C PHE A 128 -7.64 12.96 -22.77
N ARG A 129 -7.27 13.44 -21.57
CA ARG A 129 -6.75 14.79 -21.32
C ARG A 129 -5.75 15.25 -22.40
N PRO A 130 -5.81 16.53 -22.82
CA PRO A 130 -4.95 17.08 -23.88
C PRO A 130 -3.47 17.21 -23.46
N GLU A 131 -3.18 17.10 -22.16
CA GLU A 131 -1.84 17.19 -21.61
C GLU A 131 -1.01 15.95 -21.98
N VAL A 132 -0.01 16.18 -22.83
CA VAL A 132 0.94 15.15 -23.29
C VAL A 132 2.04 14.91 -22.26
N THR A 133 2.24 15.86 -21.33
CA THR A 133 3.18 15.74 -20.21
C THR A 133 2.88 14.46 -19.43
N ASP A 134 3.90 13.64 -19.20
CA ASP A 134 3.75 12.49 -18.33
C ASP A 134 3.38 13.01 -16.94
N PHE A 135 2.32 12.46 -16.36
CA PHE A 135 2.08 12.65 -14.94
C PHE A 135 3.23 11.93 -14.24
N ASP A 136 4.17 12.71 -13.73
CA ASP A 136 5.21 12.27 -12.83
C ASP A 136 4.70 12.49 -11.41
N ALA A 137 4.82 11.48 -10.56
CA ALA A 137 4.36 11.60 -9.19
C ALA A 137 5.41 12.44 -8.43
N PRO A 138 5.04 13.56 -7.77
CA PRO A 138 6.01 14.42 -7.09
C PRO A 138 6.90 13.67 -6.07
N MET A 139 6.37 12.59 -5.50
CA MET A 139 7.06 11.71 -4.56
C MET A 139 8.18 10.84 -5.17
N LEU A 140 8.21 10.69 -6.50
CA LEU A 140 9.26 9.97 -7.23
C LEU A 140 10.48 10.86 -7.53
N HIS A 141 10.39 12.17 -7.30
CA HIS A 141 11.54 13.04 -7.41
C HIS A 141 12.47 12.83 -6.22
N VAL A 142 13.65 12.27 -6.49
CA VAL A 142 14.78 12.30 -5.55
C VAL A 142 15.15 13.77 -5.36
N ARG A 143 15.04 14.28 -4.14
CA ARG A 143 15.55 15.60 -3.81
C ARG A 143 17.02 15.42 -3.41
N VAL A 144 17.90 16.16 -4.04
CA VAL A 144 19.30 16.21 -3.62
C VAL A 144 19.38 17.29 -2.54
N GLU A 145 19.52 16.86 -1.29
CA GLU A 145 19.80 17.73 -0.17
C GLU A 145 21.30 17.73 0.10
N TYR A 146 21.83 18.76 0.73
CA TYR A 146 23.25 18.92 0.99
C TYR A 146 23.49 18.92 2.50
N THR A 147 24.25 17.93 3.00
CA THR A 147 24.54 17.77 4.43
C THR A 147 26.02 17.98 4.74
N CYS A 148 26.33 18.48 5.93
CA CYS A 148 27.71 18.68 6.35
C CYS A 148 28.29 17.38 6.93
N PRO A 149 29.45 16.89 6.46
CA PRO A 149 30.06 15.65 6.98
C PRO A 149 30.43 15.72 8.47
N MET A 150 30.56 16.94 9.03
CA MET A 150 30.86 17.17 10.44
C MET A 150 29.65 17.56 11.29
N HIS A 151 28.55 17.99 10.66
CA HIS A 151 27.33 18.46 11.34
C HIS A 151 26.13 17.90 10.58
N PRO A 152 25.78 16.61 10.77
CA PRO A 152 24.71 15.95 10.04
C PRO A 152 23.34 16.62 10.21
N GLU A 153 23.15 17.40 11.29
CA GLU A 153 21.97 18.21 11.54
C GLU A 153 21.85 19.47 10.65
N VAL A 154 22.90 19.80 9.90
CA VAL A 154 22.89 20.89 8.91
C VAL A 154 22.54 20.27 7.56
N VAL A 155 21.30 20.50 7.12
CA VAL A 155 20.77 20.08 5.83
C VAL A 155 20.32 21.32 5.06
N GLN A 156 20.69 21.44 3.78
CA GLN A 156 20.30 22.55 2.90
C GLN A 156 19.81 22.03 1.56
N ASP A 157 18.89 22.76 0.92
CA ASP A 157 18.34 22.42 -0.40
C ASP A 157 19.29 22.78 -1.56
N GLU A 158 20.40 23.47 -1.29
CA GLU A 158 21.35 23.97 -2.29
C GLU A 158 22.81 23.68 -1.89
N PRO A 159 23.73 23.51 -2.87
CA PRO A 159 25.15 23.37 -2.56
C PRO A 159 25.70 24.63 -1.90
N GLY A 160 26.52 24.45 -0.86
CA GLY A 160 27.06 25.57 -0.11
C GLY A 160 28.11 25.17 0.91
N SER A 161 28.46 26.11 1.78
CA SER A 161 29.32 25.88 2.94
C SER A 161 28.49 25.79 4.20
N CYS A 162 28.81 24.82 5.06
CA CYS A 162 28.18 24.66 6.35
C CYS A 162 28.29 25.96 7.18
N PRO A 163 27.18 26.56 7.64
CA PRO A 163 27.21 27.79 8.44
C PRO A 163 27.85 27.61 9.82
N LYS A 164 28.01 26.37 10.30
CA LYS A 164 28.65 26.07 11.59
C LYS A 164 30.17 25.93 11.50
N CYS A 165 30.68 25.30 10.43
CA CYS A 165 32.10 24.95 10.35
C CYS A 165 32.80 25.35 9.04
N GLY A 166 32.07 25.93 8.09
CA GLY A 166 32.60 26.42 6.81
C GLY A 166 32.95 25.32 5.80
N MET A 167 32.88 24.03 6.16
CA MET A 167 33.13 22.93 5.21
C MET A 167 32.05 22.86 4.13
N THR A 168 32.45 22.49 2.91
CA THR A 168 31.53 22.29 1.79
C THR A 168 30.52 21.18 2.13
N LEU A 169 29.25 21.44 1.85
CA LEU A 169 28.18 20.47 2.03
C LEU A 169 28.24 19.41 0.93
N GLU A 170 28.02 18.17 1.30
CA GLU A 170 28.03 17.02 0.38
C GLU A 170 26.60 16.65 -0.02
N PRO A 171 26.34 16.34 -1.30
CA PRO A 171 25.03 15.94 -1.76
C PRO A 171 24.65 14.59 -1.14
N ARG A 172 23.42 14.51 -0.67
CA ARG A 172 22.74 13.32 -0.18
C ARG A 172 21.39 13.21 -0.88
N GLU A 173 21.07 12.02 -1.32
CA GLU A 173 19.73 11.71 -1.83
C GLU A 173 18.76 11.64 -0.66
N ALA A 174 17.76 12.52 -0.66
CA ALA A 174 16.64 12.50 0.26
C ALA A 174 15.39 12.04 -0.50
N SER A 175 14.68 11.08 0.10
CA SER A 175 13.38 10.66 -0.40
C SER A 175 12.34 11.70 0.04
N ALA A 176 11.30 11.93 -0.76
CA ALA A 176 10.21 12.84 -0.38
C ALA A 176 9.45 12.40 0.90
N ASN A 177 9.81 11.26 1.52
CA ASN A 177 9.23 10.74 2.75
C ASN A 177 9.97 11.15 4.03
N ASP A 178 11.11 11.83 3.95
CA ASP A 178 11.96 12.14 5.13
C ASP A 178 11.56 13.43 5.88
N VAL A 179 10.44 14.06 5.53
CA VAL A 179 9.99 15.33 6.14
C VAL A 179 8.80 15.10 7.06
N ASP A 180 9.02 14.53 8.24
CA ASP A 180 8.16 14.77 9.41
C ASP A 180 8.80 14.27 10.71
N SER A 181 9.94 14.85 11.08
CA SER A 181 10.40 14.82 12.46
C SER A 181 11.32 16.00 12.73
N HIS A 182 10.76 17.17 13.06
CA HIS A 182 11.30 18.09 14.09
C HIS A 182 10.33 19.27 14.34
N PRO A 183 10.13 19.68 15.62
CA PRO A 183 9.20 20.74 15.97
C PRO A 183 9.82 22.13 15.74
N HIS A 184 9.20 22.97 14.91
CA HIS A 184 9.58 24.38 14.82
C HIS A 184 8.91 25.20 15.92
N GLU A 185 9.71 25.63 16.91
CA GLU A 185 9.37 26.74 17.79
C GLU A 185 9.37 28.06 16.99
N THR A 186 8.28 28.80 17.14
CA THR A 186 8.05 30.10 16.51
C THR A 186 8.92 31.17 17.15
N HIS A 187 9.78 31.83 16.36
CA HIS A 187 10.31 33.14 16.71
C HIS A 187 9.99 34.19 15.66
N ASP A 188 9.20 35.16 16.12
CA ASP A 188 8.80 36.42 15.52
C ASP A 188 10.01 37.36 15.34
N HIS A 189 10.23 37.87 14.12
CA HIS A 189 10.88 39.16 13.93
C HIS A 189 10.29 39.90 12.72
N GLY A 190 9.75 41.08 13.03
CA GLY A 190 9.10 41.99 12.11
C GLY A 190 10.01 42.82 11.21
N SER A 191 9.36 43.29 10.15
CA SER A 191 9.56 44.52 9.37
C SER A 191 10.99 45.00 9.06
N HIS A 192 11.34 45.02 7.77
CA HIS A 192 11.87 46.23 7.15
C HIS A 192 11.36 46.40 5.72
N SER A 193 10.78 47.57 5.48
CA SER A 193 10.27 48.09 4.21
C SER A 193 11.33 48.90 3.48
N HIS A 194 11.45 48.74 2.16
CA HIS A 194 11.83 49.84 1.26
C HIS A 194 11.00 49.80 -0.03
N GLN A 195 10.68 50.99 -0.50
CA GLN A 195 9.64 51.36 -1.46
C GLN A 195 10.26 51.98 -2.72
N HIS A 196 9.63 51.69 -3.87
CA HIS A 196 9.59 52.43 -5.16
C HIS A 196 10.93 52.58 -5.94
N GLU A 197 11.01 52.63 -7.28
CA GLU A 197 10.12 53.16 -8.33
C GLU A 197 10.30 52.40 -9.67
N ALA A 198 9.33 52.62 -10.57
CA ALA A 198 9.33 52.15 -11.95
C ALA A 198 10.11 53.11 -12.88
N ASN A 199 10.83 52.56 -13.87
CA ASN A 199 10.92 53.17 -15.19
C ASN A 199 11.36 52.20 -16.31
N ASP A 200 10.70 52.43 -17.44
CA ASP A 200 10.77 51.95 -18.82
C ASP A 200 12.02 51.27 -19.44
N HIS A 201 11.68 50.25 -20.26
CA HIS A 201 12.27 49.76 -21.53
C HIS A 201 13.79 49.77 -21.78
N GLN A 202 14.36 48.57 -22.06
CA GLN A 202 15.03 48.26 -23.34
C GLN A 202 15.40 46.77 -23.47
N SER A 203 15.13 46.22 -24.65
CA SER A 203 15.58 44.92 -25.18
C SER A 203 17.06 44.96 -25.58
N MET A 204 17.88 43.95 -25.25
CA MET A 204 19.03 43.49 -26.05
C MET A 204 19.45 42.05 -25.73
N ASP A 205 19.30 41.19 -26.73
CA ASP A 205 20.22 40.20 -27.31
C ASP A 205 21.24 39.43 -26.45
N HIS A 206 21.12 38.10 -26.52
CA HIS A 206 22.11 37.11 -26.09
C HIS A 206 23.36 37.13 -26.99
N ALA A 207 24.52 37.41 -26.41
CA ALA A 207 25.82 37.18 -27.03
C ALA A 207 26.29 35.73 -26.79
N ALA A 208 26.75 35.06 -27.86
CA ALA A 208 27.31 33.72 -27.82
C ALA A 208 28.71 33.72 -27.17
N SER A 209 28.96 32.81 -26.22
CA SER A 209 30.26 32.61 -25.58
C SER A 209 31.21 31.83 -26.49
N GLU A 210 32.43 32.35 -26.70
CA GLU A 210 33.51 31.64 -27.40
C GLU A 210 34.13 30.58 -26.47
N GLU A 211 34.14 29.31 -26.89
CA GLU A 211 34.72 28.20 -26.13
C GLU A 211 36.17 27.89 -26.57
N TYR A 212 37.03 27.52 -25.62
CA TYR A 212 38.45 27.18 -25.80
C TYR A 212 38.69 25.71 -25.42
N THR A 213 39.55 24.99 -26.14
CA THR A 213 39.85 23.57 -25.89
C THR A 213 41.35 23.26 -25.97
N CYS A 214 41.79 22.21 -25.27
CA CYS A 214 43.19 21.79 -25.24
C CYS A 214 43.51 20.86 -26.42
N PRO A 215 44.57 21.11 -27.22
CA PRO A 215 44.93 20.24 -28.34
C PRO A 215 45.24 18.79 -27.96
N MET A 216 45.66 18.56 -26.71
CA MET A 216 46.01 17.24 -26.18
C MET A 216 44.89 16.58 -25.37
N HIS A 217 43.94 17.36 -24.85
CA HIS A 217 42.81 16.89 -24.05
C HIS A 217 41.52 17.53 -24.58
N PRO A 218 40.97 17.05 -25.71
CA PRO A 218 39.81 17.66 -26.37
C PRO A 218 38.54 17.67 -25.51
N GLU A 219 38.50 16.86 -24.44
CA GLU A 219 37.43 16.85 -23.43
C GLU A 219 37.50 18.05 -22.46
N VAL A 220 38.62 18.77 -22.42
CA VAL A 220 38.75 20.01 -21.64
C VAL A 220 38.26 21.17 -22.51
N VAL A 221 37.07 21.69 -22.18
CA VAL A 221 36.47 22.87 -22.81
C VAL A 221 36.23 23.92 -21.73
N GLN A 222 36.70 25.14 -21.97
CA GLN A 222 36.54 26.28 -21.06
C GLN A 222 35.95 27.48 -21.81
N SER A 223 35.20 28.30 -21.10
CA SER A 223 34.56 29.51 -21.64
C SER A 223 35.50 30.71 -21.74
N GLU A 224 36.76 30.58 -21.28
CA GLU A 224 37.76 31.65 -21.27
C GLU A 224 39.16 31.12 -21.70
N PRO A 225 40.03 31.95 -22.30
CA PRO A 225 41.39 31.56 -22.62
C PRO A 225 42.21 31.30 -21.35
N GLY A 226 42.95 30.19 -21.33
CA GLY A 226 43.71 29.80 -20.15
C GLY A 226 44.70 28.68 -20.44
N SER A 227 45.32 28.16 -19.37
CA SER A 227 46.17 26.96 -19.46
C SER A 227 45.36 25.73 -19.04
N CYS A 228 45.53 24.62 -19.77
CA CYS A 228 44.84 23.37 -19.48
C CYS A 228 45.20 22.87 -18.07
N PRO A 229 44.21 22.61 -17.18
CA PRO A 229 44.49 22.15 -15.82
C PRO A 229 45.08 20.74 -15.76
N LYS A 230 44.99 19.95 -16.84
CA LYS A 230 45.57 18.60 -16.91
C LYS A 230 47.04 18.57 -17.34
N CYS A 231 47.45 19.47 -18.25
CA CYS A 231 48.80 19.40 -18.84
C CYS A 231 49.54 20.74 -18.94
N GLY A 232 48.93 21.84 -18.50
CA GLY A 232 49.55 23.17 -18.47
C GLY A 232 49.71 23.86 -19.83
N MET A 233 49.32 23.24 -20.95
CA MET A 233 49.39 23.86 -22.29
C MET A 233 48.26 24.87 -22.52
N THR A 234 48.53 25.93 -23.27
CA THR A 234 47.57 26.99 -23.61
C THR A 234 46.39 26.46 -24.42
N LEU A 235 45.16 26.83 -24.04
CA LEU A 235 43.93 26.43 -24.71
C LEU A 235 43.72 27.23 -26.01
N GLU A 236 43.16 26.58 -27.03
CA GLU A 236 42.92 27.16 -28.35
C GLU A 236 41.40 27.33 -28.63
N PRO A 237 40.96 28.42 -29.28
CA PRO A 237 39.55 28.69 -29.53
C PRO A 237 38.91 27.69 -30.50
N ARG A 238 37.74 27.17 -30.11
CA ARG A 238 36.98 26.15 -30.82
C ARG A 238 35.92 26.79 -31.72
N LYS A 239 36.02 26.61 -33.04
CA LYS A 239 35.02 27.15 -33.99
C LYS A 239 33.73 26.32 -33.97
N ALA A 240 32.60 26.97 -33.71
CA ALA A 240 31.26 26.37 -33.78
C ALA A 240 30.86 26.01 -35.23
N LYS A 241 30.37 24.78 -35.46
CA LYS A 241 29.71 24.40 -36.72
C LYS A 241 28.20 24.68 -36.62
N ALA A 242 27.72 25.62 -37.43
CA ALA A 242 26.30 25.97 -37.54
C ALA A 242 25.51 24.92 -38.33
N SER A 243 24.39 24.48 -37.77
CA SER A 243 23.35 23.69 -38.45
C SER A 243 22.52 24.58 -39.39
N LYS A 244 22.35 24.19 -40.66
CA LYS A 244 21.41 24.82 -41.59
C LYS A 244 20.32 23.83 -42.00
N ALA A 245 19.07 24.26 -41.84
CA ALA A 245 17.90 23.74 -42.53
C ALA A 245 17.75 24.42 -43.91
N HIS A 246 17.33 23.67 -44.94
CA HIS A 246 16.18 23.98 -45.82
C HIS A 246 16.10 23.01 -47.03
N ASP A 247 14.88 22.51 -47.26
CA ASP A 247 14.15 22.17 -48.50
C ASP A 247 14.88 21.66 -49.76
N HIS A 248 14.32 20.64 -50.43
CA HIS A 248 13.90 20.70 -51.85
C HIS A 248 13.14 19.44 -52.33
N ALA A 249 12.29 19.68 -53.32
CA ALA A 249 11.40 18.74 -53.99
C ALA A 249 12.05 18.00 -55.18
N SER A 250 11.50 16.81 -55.46
CA SER A 250 11.34 16.08 -56.74
C SER A 250 12.53 15.74 -57.66
N THR A 251 12.46 14.50 -58.18
CA THR A 251 13.18 13.87 -59.33
C THR A 251 14.66 13.58 -59.06
N ASP A 252 15.27 12.46 -59.42
CA ASP A 252 14.96 11.30 -60.27
C ASP A 252 15.88 10.16 -59.76
N GLN A 253 15.39 8.91 -59.63
CA GLN A 253 16.23 7.77 -59.25
C GLN A 253 16.26 6.78 -60.40
N SER A 254 17.40 6.74 -61.08
CA SER A 254 17.88 5.57 -61.82
C SER A 254 19.31 5.27 -61.39
N ASP A 255 19.57 3.98 -61.22
CA ASP A 255 20.87 3.31 -61.12
C ASP A 255 21.67 3.46 -59.83
N MET A 256 21.48 2.53 -58.88
CA MET A 256 22.60 1.74 -58.30
C MET A 256 22.12 0.34 -57.90
N ASN A 257 22.86 -0.65 -58.40
CA ASN A 257 22.62 -2.09 -58.38
C ASN A 257 23.26 -2.73 -57.13
N HIS A 258 22.52 -3.55 -56.39
CA HIS A 258 23.08 -4.43 -55.35
C HIS A 258 22.97 -5.88 -55.82
N GLY A 259 24.11 -6.48 -56.16
CA GLY A 259 24.24 -7.89 -56.50
C GLY A 259 25.32 -8.56 -55.64
N ASP A 260 24.94 -9.70 -55.07
CA ASP A 260 25.75 -10.82 -54.54
C ASP A 260 26.60 -10.63 -53.27
N MET A 261 26.04 -11.10 -52.13
CA MET A 261 26.76 -11.97 -51.20
C MET A 261 25.81 -13.07 -50.70
N ASP A 262 26.05 -14.29 -51.19
CA ASP A 262 25.40 -15.53 -50.81
C ASP A 262 26.05 -16.09 -49.53
N HIS A 263 25.24 -16.45 -48.54
CA HIS A 263 25.68 -17.15 -47.33
C HIS A 263 24.97 -18.51 -47.28
N GLY A 264 25.54 -19.47 -48.00
CA GLY A 264 25.24 -20.90 -47.90
C GLY A 264 26.52 -21.69 -47.68
N ASP A 265 26.47 -22.65 -46.76
CA ASP A 265 27.51 -23.64 -46.37
C ASP A 265 28.64 -23.19 -45.41
N MET A 266 28.38 -23.37 -44.11
CA MET A 266 29.38 -23.88 -43.17
C MET A 266 28.74 -24.99 -42.32
N ASP A 267 29.08 -26.23 -42.67
CA ASP A 267 28.78 -27.44 -41.92
C ASP A 267 29.77 -27.59 -40.76
N HIS A 268 29.26 -27.78 -39.54
CA HIS A 268 30.05 -28.01 -38.32
C HIS A 268 29.79 -29.42 -37.76
N GLY A 269 29.78 -30.43 -38.63
CA GLY A 269 29.93 -31.83 -38.25
C GLY A 269 31.41 -32.25 -38.19
N ASP A 270 31.79 -32.93 -37.12
CA ASP A 270 33.09 -33.58 -36.84
C ASP A 270 34.25 -32.70 -36.33
N MET A 271 34.26 -32.47 -35.01
CA MET A 271 35.49 -32.45 -34.21
C MET A 271 35.35 -33.40 -33.01
N ASP A 272 35.97 -34.58 -33.14
CA ASP A 272 36.10 -35.59 -32.09
C ASP A 272 37.32 -35.26 -31.21
N HIS A 273 37.11 -35.08 -29.90
CA HIS A 273 38.17 -34.83 -28.91
C HIS A 273 38.49 -36.06 -28.03
N SER A 274 38.22 -37.27 -28.51
CA SER A 274 38.48 -38.51 -27.76
C SER A 274 39.93 -39.02 -27.85
N GLY A 275 40.93 -38.15 -27.63
CA GLY A 275 42.34 -38.54 -27.82
C GLY A 275 43.42 -37.85 -27.00
N MET A 276 43.10 -37.07 -25.96
CA MET A 276 44.13 -36.49 -25.07
C MET A 276 44.27 -37.28 -23.76
N ASP A 277 45.24 -38.20 -23.75
CA ASP A 277 45.72 -38.92 -22.58
C ASP A 277 46.77 -38.08 -21.81
N HIS A 278 46.49 -37.73 -20.55
CA HIS A 278 47.39 -37.00 -19.66
C HIS A 278 48.03 -37.89 -18.58
N SER A 279 48.14 -39.21 -18.81
CA SER A 279 48.68 -40.16 -17.82
C SER A 279 50.22 -40.15 -17.65
N GLY A 280 50.92 -39.07 -18.03
CA GLY A 280 52.39 -39.02 -18.05
C GLY A 280 53.05 -37.83 -17.35
N MET A 281 52.35 -37.06 -16.51
CA MET A 281 52.94 -35.93 -15.77
C MET A 281 53.11 -36.28 -14.29
N ASP A 282 54.31 -36.77 -13.98
CA ASP A 282 54.82 -36.99 -12.62
C ASP A 282 55.30 -35.65 -12.04
N HIS A 283 54.69 -35.22 -10.93
CA HIS A 283 55.08 -34.03 -10.17
C HIS A 283 55.72 -34.41 -8.82
N GLY A 284 56.47 -35.51 -8.77
CA GLY A 284 57.29 -35.90 -7.63
C GLY A 284 58.69 -35.29 -7.66
N ASP A 285 58.82 -33.98 -7.41
CA ASP A 285 59.97 -33.33 -6.74
C ASP A 285 59.93 -31.80 -6.97
N MET A 286 59.10 -31.11 -6.18
CA MET A 286 59.30 -29.70 -5.87
C MET A 286 59.24 -29.51 -4.36
N ASP A 287 60.42 -29.41 -3.77
CA ASP A 287 60.65 -29.02 -2.39
C ASP A 287 60.32 -27.53 -2.22
N HIS A 288 59.24 -27.23 -1.47
CA HIS A 288 58.84 -25.86 -1.10
C HIS A 288 59.23 -25.53 0.34
N GLY A 289 60.37 -26.05 0.81
CA GLY A 289 60.91 -25.77 2.14
C GLY A 289 61.71 -24.47 2.26
N ASP A 290 61.28 -23.33 1.71
CA ASP A 290 61.72 -21.99 2.18
C ASP A 290 60.98 -20.83 1.47
N MET A 291 59.69 -20.64 1.75
CA MET A 291 59.03 -19.35 1.49
C MET A 291 58.25 -18.89 2.72
N ASP A 292 58.89 -18.04 3.51
CA ASP A 292 58.27 -17.18 4.51
C ASP A 292 57.36 -16.16 3.80
N HIS A 293 56.07 -16.48 3.72
CA HIS A 293 55.06 -15.52 3.29
C HIS A 293 54.60 -14.71 4.51
N GLY A 294 55.29 -13.60 4.74
CA GLY A 294 54.83 -12.55 5.63
C GLY A 294 53.43 -12.07 5.26
N ASP A 295 52.65 -11.79 6.30
CA ASP A 295 51.30 -11.23 6.29
C ASP A 295 51.16 -10.04 5.32
N ASP A 296 50.66 -10.27 4.11
CA ASP A 296 50.09 -9.20 3.27
C ASP A 296 49.01 -9.76 2.31
N ALA A 297 47.75 -9.62 2.77
CA ALA A 297 46.55 -9.34 1.98
C ALA A 297 46.09 -10.33 0.88
N PHE A 298 46.11 -11.64 1.12
CA PHE A 298 45.10 -12.51 0.49
C PHE A 298 43.84 -12.51 1.37
N MET A 299 42.91 -11.60 1.10
CA MET A 299 41.61 -11.61 1.79
C MET A 299 40.91 -12.93 1.46
N SER A 300 40.91 -13.85 2.42
CA SER A 300 40.15 -15.08 2.35
C SER A 300 38.70 -14.74 2.00
N MET A 301 38.10 -15.40 0.99
CA MET A 301 36.66 -15.23 0.74
C MET A 301 35.84 -15.54 2.00
N ILE A 302 36.36 -16.34 2.93
CA ILE A 302 35.72 -16.58 4.23
C ILE A 302 35.77 -15.32 5.11
N ASP A 303 36.88 -14.56 5.11
CA ASP A 303 37.00 -13.32 5.89
C ASP A 303 36.18 -12.16 5.30
N VAL A 304 35.96 -12.14 3.99
CA VAL A 304 35.10 -11.14 3.31
C VAL A 304 33.61 -11.45 3.54
N THR A 305 33.26 -12.71 3.81
CA THR A 305 31.86 -13.17 3.94
C THR A 305 31.47 -13.58 5.36
N LYS A 306 32.38 -13.51 6.34
CA LYS A 306 32.11 -13.93 7.74
C LYS A 306 31.03 -13.09 8.43
N ASP A 307 30.96 -11.81 8.06
CA ASP A 307 30.02 -10.84 8.63
C ASP A 307 28.81 -10.61 7.70
N LEU A 308 28.76 -11.28 6.54
CA LEU A 308 27.59 -11.24 5.68
C LEU A 308 26.45 -12.05 6.33
N PRO A 309 25.21 -11.56 6.20
CA PRO A 309 24.06 -12.34 6.60
C PRO A 309 24.06 -13.70 5.90
N ARG A 310 23.71 -14.73 6.67
CA ARG A 310 23.60 -16.09 6.16
C ARG A 310 22.14 -16.48 6.11
N SER A 311 21.73 -16.94 4.94
CA SER A 311 20.46 -17.59 4.70
C SER A 311 20.28 -18.82 5.59
N SER A 312 19.06 -19.35 5.63
CA SER A 312 18.75 -20.57 6.39
C SER A 312 19.54 -21.82 5.94
N ASP A 313 20.08 -21.81 4.71
CA ASP A 313 20.98 -22.84 4.18
C ASP A 313 22.48 -22.48 4.32
N GLY A 314 22.80 -21.35 4.94
CA GLY A 314 24.16 -20.96 5.34
C GLY A 314 24.99 -20.26 4.26
N LEU A 315 24.37 -19.87 3.14
CA LEU A 315 25.00 -19.13 2.06
C LEU A 315 25.00 -17.62 2.34
N PRO A 316 26.10 -16.91 2.05
CA PRO A 316 26.12 -15.46 2.12
C PRO A 316 25.26 -14.89 0.99
N MET A 317 24.20 -14.18 1.34
CA MET A 317 23.28 -13.55 0.39
C MET A 317 23.11 -12.08 0.75
N ASP A 318 22.99 -11.23 -0.27
CA ASP A 318 22.67 -9.82 -0.08
C ASP A 318 21.21 -9.69 0.36
N TRP A 319 20.99 -8.93 1.42
CA TRP A 319 19.65 -8.59 1.89
C TRP A 319 18.97 -7.61 0.95
N ILE A 320 17.70 -7.87 0.63
CA ILE A 320 16.88 -7.00 -0.22
C ILE A 320 15.64 -6.59 0.53
N ASP A 321 15.44 -5.29 0.71
CA ASP A 321 14.18 -4.75 1.25
C ASP A 321 13.13 -4.65 0.15
N VAL A 322 12.04 -5.39 0.31
CA VAL A 322 10.94 -5.44 -0.66
C VAL A 322 9.64 -4.92 -0.03
N PRO A 323 9.01 -3.88 -0.61
CA PRO A 323 7.74 -3.37 -0.13
C PRO A 323 6.56 -4.23 -0.61
N PHE A 324 5.68 -4.57 0.34
CA PHE A 324 4.41 -5.30 0.17
C PHE A 324 3.21 -4.46 0.64
N GLY A 325 3.31 -3.13 0.61
CA GLY A 325 2.24 -2.21 1.01
C GLY A 325 2.36 -0.86 0.28
N PRO A 326 1.36 0.02 0.34
CA PRO A 326 0.11 -0.08 1.10
C PRO A 326 -1.06 -0.78 0.38
N PHE A 327 -0.90 -1.12 -0.91
CA PHE A 327 -1.98 -1.64 -1.77
C PHE A 327 -1.72 -3.05 -2.29
N PHE A 328 -0.94 -3.85 -1.57
CA PHE A 328 -0.59 -5.19 -2.03
C PHE A 328 -1.81 -6.11 -2.06
N PRO A 329 -2.13 -6.74 -3.20
CA PRO A 329 -3.29 -7.60 -3.32
C PRO A 329 -3.20 -8.82 -2.38
N GLY A 330 -4.22 -9.01 -1.53
CA GLY A 330 -4.24 -10.10 -0.55
C GLY A 330 -3.82 -9.69 0.87
N LEU A 331 -3.26 -8.49 1.04
CA LEU A 331 -3.03 -7.88 2.36
C LEU A 331 -4.03 -6.75 2.63
N PRO A 332 -4.29 -6.41 3.90
CA PRO A 332 -5.22 -5.33 4.25
C PRO A 332 -4.80 -4.00 3.63
N SER A 333 -5.75 -3.29 3.04
CA SER A 333 -5.45 -2.02 2.39
C SER A 333 -5.04 -0.96 3.39
N GLY A 334 -3.90 -0.30 3.13
CA GLY A 334 -3.29 0.71 4.00
C GLY A 334 -2.16 0.17 4.88
N LEU A 335 -1.94 -1.14 4.92
CA LEU A 335 -0.82 -1.75 5.66
C LEU A 335 0.49 -1.42 4.96
N LEU A 336 1.37 -0.67 5.61
CA LEU A 336 2.76 -0.54 5.16
C LEU A 336 3.51 -1.77 5.64
N LEU A 337 4.10 -2.53 4.71
CA LEU A 337 4.90 -3.70 5.03
C LEU A 337 6.12 -3.72 4.14
N THR A 338 7.30 -3.77 4.74
CA THR A 338 8.57 -4.04 4.06
C THR A 338 9.18 -5.27 4.68
N LEU A 339 9.58 -6.24 3.84
CA LEU A 339 10.27 -7.43 4.29
C LEU A 339 11.71 -7.38 3.79
N THR A 340 12.65 -7.57 4.70
CA THR A 340 14.06 -7.78 4.36
C THR A 340 14.22 -9.25 4.00
N LEU A 341 14.50 -9.52 2.73
CA LEU A 341 14.62 -10.86 2.19
C LEU A 341 16.07 -11.33 2.19
N ASP A 342 16.24 -12.59 2.57
CA ASP A 342 17.47 -13.37 2.47
C ASP A 342 17.17 -14.60 1.63
N GLY A 343 17.47 -14.51 0.34
CA GLY A 343 16.99 -15.46 -0.66
C GLY A 343 15.45 -15.48 -0.74
N ASP A 344 14.85 -16.62 -0.45
CA ASP A 344 13.40 -16.81 -0.39
C ASP A 344 12.83 -16.71 1.04
N THR A 345 13.67 -16.41 2.03
CA THR A 345 13.29 -16.28 3.44
C THR A 345 13.28 -14.83 3.90
N VAL A 346 12.55 -14.55 4.98
CA VAL A 346 12.47 -13.22 5.59
C VAL A 346 13.48 -13.11 6.75
N ALA A 347 14.45 -12.21 6.63
CA ALA A 347 15.41 -11.91 7.69
C ALA A 347 14.85 -10.96 8.75
N GLY A 348 14.02 -10.00 8.31
CA GLY A 348 13.39 -9.00 9.18
C GLY A 348 12.18 -8.35 8.50
N SER A 349 11.41 -7.59 9.29
CA SER A 349 10.26 -6.87 8.77
C SER A 349 10.13 -5.49 9.40
N ASN A 350 9.56 -4.56 8.63
CA ASN A 350 9.08 -3.28 9.12
C ASN A 350 7.61 -3.13 8.73
N ALA A 351 6.75 -2.86 9.71
CA ALA A 351 5.32 -2.76 9.51
C ALA A 351 4.75 -1.47 10.12
N GLY A 352 3.81 -0.86 9.40
CA GLY A 352 3.15 0.39 9.78
C GLY A 352 1.80 0.55 9.08
N THR A 353 1.26 1.76 9.08
CA THR A 353 0.04 2.11 8.36
C THR A 353 0.20 3.46 7.68
N LEU A 354 -0.46 3.66 6.54
CA LEU A 354 -0.61 4.96 5.89
C LEU A 354 -2.02 5.56 6.06
N THR A 355 -2.88 4.93 6.86
CA THR A 355 -4.21 5.49 7.18
C THR A 355 -4.09 6.58 8.24
N ASP A 356 -5.02 7.54 8.24
CA ASP A 356 -4.99 8.62 9.20
C ASP A 356 -5.29 8.14 10.62
N ASN A 357 -4.51 8.65 11.58
CA ASN A 357 -4.89 8.58 12.98
C ASN A 357 -6.07 9.52 13.22
N VAL A 358 -7.24 8.97 13.58
CA VAL A 358 -8.35 9.81 14.02
C VAL A 358 -7.97 10.61 15.26
N THR A 359 -8.01 11.94 15.14
CA THR A 359 -7.88 12.83 16.30
C THR A 359 -9.13 12.72 17.16
N LEU A 360 -8.93 12.20 18.36
CA LEU A 360 -9.95 12.14 19.41
C LEU A 360 -9.96 13.45 20.19
N PRO A 361 -11.12 13.88 20.73
CA PRO A 361 -11.19 15.09 21.52
C PRO A 361 -10.25 15.01 22.72
N HIS A 362 -9.43 16.05 22.87
CA HIS A 362 -8.56 16.26 24.02
C HIS A 362 -8.72 17.71 24.47
N ARG A 363 -9.77 17.98 25.27
CA ARG A 363 -10.23 19.33 25.68
C ARG A 363 -10.94 20.13 24.58
N SER A 364 -11.31 19.50 23.47
CA SER A 364 -12.20 20.05 22.45
C SER A 364 -13.57 19.39 22.55
N ALA A 365 -14.64 20.17 22.49
CA ALA A 365 -15.99 19.66 22.62
C ALA A 365 -16.54 19.20 21.26
N LEU A 366 -17.01 17.96 21.19
CA LEU A 366 -17.67 17.39 20.01
C LEU A 366 -19.11 17.00 20.34
N GLU A 367 -20.01 17.28 19.40
CA GLU A 367 -21.39 16.82 19.46
C GLU A 367 -21.45 15.28 19.38
N PRO A 368 -22.36 14.61 20.13
CA PRO A 368 -22.46 13.15 20.18
C PRO A 368 -22.57 12.47 18.81
N LEU A 369 -23.42 13.01 17.93
CA LEU A 369 -23.62 12.46 16.57
C LEU A 369 -22.35 12.56 15.74
N SER A 370 -21.65 13.68 15.83
CA SER A 370 -20.38 13.90 15.13
C SER A 370 -19.28 12.98 15.66
N PHE A 371 -19.25 12.73 16.96
CA PHE A 371 -18.31 11.80 17.58
C PHE A 371 -18.56 10.35 17.15
N VAL A 372 -19.82 9.91 17.16
CA VAL A 372 -20.25 8.61 16.65
C VAL A 372 -19.88 8.43 15.19
N ALA A 373 -20.22 9.40 14.33
CA ALA A 373 -19.92 9.35 12.91
C ALA A 373 -18.40 9.29 12.67
N ARG A 374 -17.62 10.05 13.44
CA ARG A 374 -16.15 10.05 13.37
C ARG A 374 -15.57 8.67 13.68
N LEU A 375 -16.00 8.02 14.78
CA LEU A 375 -15.52 6.67 15.12
C LEU A 375 -16.01 5.61 14.12
N SER A 376 -17.23 5.74 13.61
CA SER A 376 -17.76 4.81 12.60
C SER A 376 -17.01 4.91 11.27
N ASN A 377 -16.68 6.14 10.84
CA ASN A 377 -15.96 6.38 9.58
C ASN A 377 -14.47 6.03 9.66
N MET A 378 -13.90 6.02 10.86
CA MET A 378 -12.53 5.60 11.11
C MET A 378 -12.29 4.17 10.62
N GLU A 379 -13.20 3.26 10.93
CA GLU A 379 -13.02 1.83 10.68
C GLU A 379 -14.01 1.33 9.62
N PRO A 380 -13.63 1.35 8.32
CA PRO A 380 -14.53 0.98 7.24
C PRO A 380 -14.89 -0.51 7.19
N LEU A 381 -14.11 -1.40 7.83
CA LEU A 381 -14.36 -2.85 7.79
C LEU A 381 -15.30 -3.32 8.91
N ALA A 382 -15.54 -2.50 9.94
CA ALA A 382 -16.50 -2.78 11.03
C ALA A 382 -17.10 -1.48 11.63
N PRO A 383 -17.71 -0.60 10.82
CA PRO A 383 -18.16 0.71 11.27
C PRO A 383 -19.23 0.65 12.37
N LEU A 384 -20.09 -0.38 12.36
CA LEU A 384 -21.16 -0.54 13.33
C LEU A 384 -20.64 -0.90 14.72
N ALA A 385 -19.57 -1.69 14.82
CA ALA A 385 -18.93 -1.99 16.11
C ALA A 385 -18.42 -0.71 16.79
N TYR A 386 -17.83 0.21 16.02
CA TYR A 386 -17.33 1.49 16.54
C TYR A 386 -18.44 2.50 16.80
N HIS A 387 -19.51 2.49 16.01
CA HIS A 387 -20.76 3.18 16.35
C HIS A 387 -21.28 2.70 17.70
N PHE A 388 -21.39 1.38 17.88
CA PHE A 388 -21.91 0.78 19.10
C PHE A 388 -21.05 1.10 20.32
N LEU A 389 -19.72 1.04 20.17
CA LEU A 389 -18.76 1.40 21.20
C LEU A 389 -18.95 2.84 21.67
N ALA A 390 -19.07 3.78 20.73
CA ALA A 390 -19.31 5.19 21.03
C ALA A 390 -20.65 5.43 21.74
N SER A 391 -21.73 4.86 21.20
CA SER A 391 -23.08 4.99 21.76
C SER A 391 -23.16 4.41 23.17
N GLN A 392 -22.60 3.22 23.39
CA GLN A 392 -22.61 2.56 24.70
C GLN A 392 -21.79 3.35 25.73
N ALA A 393 -20.62 3.88 25.36
CA ALA A 393 -19.81 4.69 26.28
C ALA A 393 -20.54 5.98 26.70
N MET A 394 -21.26 6.63 25.77
CA MET A 394 -22.06 7.81 26.08
C MET A 394 -23.30 7.49 26.92
N GLU A 395 -23.98 6.37 26.63
CA GLU A 395 -25.10 5.86 27.44
C GLU A 395 -24.64 5.57 28.88
N ASN A 396 -23.48 4.94 29.05
CA ASN A 396 -22.89 4.67 30.36
C ASN A 396 -22.51 5.97 31.09
N ALA A 397 -21.93 6.95 30.39
CA ALA A 397 -21.62 8.26 30.97
C ALA A 397 -22.87 9.04 31.41
N ALA A 398 -23.99 8.84 30.72
CA ALA A 398 -25.27 9.46 31.02
C ALA A 398 -26.14 8.66 32.02
N GLY A 399 -25.72 7.45 32.39
CA GLY A 399 -26.49 6.54 33.25
C GLY A 399 -27.79 6.06 32.62
N ILE A 400 -27.80 5.83 31.29
CA ILE A 400 -28.99 5.43 30.54
C ILE A 400 -28.99 3.91 30.34
N ASP A 401 -30.03 3.26 30.83
CA ASP A 401 -30.30 1.84 30.58
C ASP A 401 -31.13 1.65 29.30
N ILE A 402 -30.65 0.80 28.40
CA ILE A 402 -31.37 0.43 27.18
C ILE A 402 -32.35 -0.73 27.42
N THR A 403 -33.43 -0.76 26.65
CA THR A 403 -34.41 -1.84 26.74
C THR A 403 -33.82 -3.18 26.27
N THR A 404 -34.30 -4.30 26.80
CA THR A 404 -33.86 -5.64 26.39
C THR A 404 -34.06 -5.88 24.89
N THR A 405 -35.18 -5.41 24.32
CA THR A 405 -35.46 -5.52 22.88
C THR A 405 -34.42 -4.78 22.04
N ALA A 406 -34.14 -3.52 22.38
CA ALA A 406 -33.12 -2.74 21.68
C ALA A 406 -31.73 -3.39 21.82
N ALA A 407 -31.39 -3.89 23.02
CA ALA A 407 -30.13 -4.58 23.26
C ALA A 407 -29.98 -5.85 22.40
N HIS A 408 -31.05 -6.65 22.27
CA HIS A 408 -31.06 -7.82 21.40
C HIS A 408 -30.89 -7.43 19.93
N GLY A 409 -31.65 -6.42 19.46
CA GLY A 409 -31.54 -5.93 18.08
C GLY A 409 -30.14 -5.41 17.73
N ARG A 410 -29.51 -4.70 18.66
CA ARG A 410 -28.12 -4.22 18.56
C ARG A 410 -27.13 -5.39 18.41
N ILE A 411 -27.29 -6.45 19.20
CA ILE A 411 -26.47 -7.67 19.03
C ILE A 411 -26.71 -8.33 17.67
N GLY A 412 -27.97 -8.46 17.24
CA GLY A 412 -28.28 -8.99 15.90
C GLY A 412 -27.57 -8.21 14.79
N ALA A 413 -27.49 -6.89 14.92
CA ALA A 413 -26.78 -6.03 13.97
C ALA A 413 -25.24 -6.19 14.05
N LEU A 414 -24.66 -6.25 15.25
CA LEU A 414 -23.22 -6.52 15.44
C LEU A 414 -22.81 -7.88 14.88
N GLU A 415 -23.61 -8.92 15.08
CA GLU A 415 -23.31 -10.26 14.60
C GLU A 415 -23.50 -10.38 13.08
N ARG A 416 -24.41 -9.60 12.48
CA ARG A 416 -24.46 -9.43 11.02
C ARG A 416 -23.19 -8.78 10.49
N GLU A 417 -22.71 -7.71 11.14
CA GLU A 417 -21.45 -7.08 10.75
C GLU A 417 -20.28 -8.05 10.90
N ARG A 418 -20.22 -8.82 11.99
CA ARG A 418 -19.20 -9.85 12.20
C ARG A 418 -19.17 -10.88 11.07
N ILE A 419 -20.33 -11.36 10.63
CA ILE A 419 -20.41 -12.25 9.45
C ILE A 419 -19.82 -11.57 8.22
N THR A 420 -20.18 -10.31 7.97
CA THR A 420 -19.70 -9.59 6.79
C THR A 420 -18.21 -9.32 6.83
N SER A 421 -17.66 -8.98 8.00
CA SER A 421 -16.23 -8.74 8.19
C SER A 421 -15.43 -10.03 8.00
N HIS A 422 -15.85 -11.15 8.60
CA HIS A 422 -15.18 -12.44 8.40
C HIS A 422 -15.27 -12.94 6.94
N LEU A 423 -16.37 -12.69 6.24
CA LEU A 423 -16.47 -13.00 4.81
C LEU A 423 -15.55 -12.12 3.97
N GLY A 424 -15.40 -10.84 4.31
CA GLY A 424 -14.42 -9.94 3.68
C GLY A 424 -12.99 -10.40 3.90
N TRP A 425 -12.65 -10.77 5.14
CA TRP A 425 -11.36 -11.37 5.46
C TRP A 425 -11.13 -12.68 4.71
N LEU A 426 -12.11 -13.59 4.65
CA LEU A 426 -12.01 -14.83 3.87
C LEU A 426 -11.78 -14.57 2.37
N ALA A 427 -12.37 -13.49 1.84
CA ALA A 427 -12.19 -13.11 0.46
C ALA A 427 -10.73 -12.70 0.19
N LEU A 428 -10.21 -11.78 1.01
CA LEU A 428 -8.84 -11.29 0.94
C LEU A 428 -7.80 -12.40 1.22
N PHE A 429 -8.06 -13.22 2.24
CA PHE A 429 -7.21 -14.36 2.60
C PHE A 429 -7.21 -15.43 1.50
N GLY A 430 -8.37 -15.66 0.88
CA GLY A 430 -8.48 -16.49 -0.32
C GLY A 430 -7.61 -15.99 -1.46
N GLN A 431 -7.61 -14.68 -1.71
CA GLN A 431 -6.74 -14.04 -2.70
C GLN A 431 -5.26 -14.24 -2.37
N GLN A 432 -4.84 -14.00 -1.13
CA GLN A 432 -3.46 -14.17 -0.67
C GLN A 432 -2.93 -15.60 -0.86
N MET A 433 -3.80 -16.60 -0.67
CA MET A 433 -3.47 -18.01 -0.87
C MET A 433 -3.58 -18.48 -2.34
N GLY A 434 -4.07 -17.64 -3.25
CA GLY A 434 -4.35 -17.99 -4.65
C GLY A 434 -5.64 -18.79 -4.88
N PHE A 435 -6.57 -18.80 -3.93
CA PHE A 435 -7.89 -19.43 -4.08
C PHE A 435 -8.92 -18.43 -4.62
N ASP A 436 -8.87 -18.15 -5.93
CA ASP A 436 -9.81 -17.24 -6.61
C ASP A 436 -11.29 -17.61 -6.40
N TRP A 437 -11.61 -18.91 -6.35
CA TRP A 437 -12.97 -19.37 -6.05
C TRP A 437 -13.44 -18.93 -4.66
N LEU A 438 -12.55 -18.86 -3.67
CA LEU A 438 -12.86 -18.46 -2.30
C LEU A 438 -13.02 -16.96 -2.23
N LEU A 439 -12.12 -16.20 -2.87
CA LEU A 439 -12.25 -14.76 -3.07
C LEU A 439 -13.66 -14.41 -3.58
N ARG A 440 -14.04 -14.96 -4.74
CA ARG A 440 -15.35 -14.67 -5.37
C ARG A 440 -16.51 -15.10 -4.49
N ARG A 441 -16.48 -16.34 -3.97
CA ARG A 441 -17.60 -16.87 -3.18
C ARG A 441 -17.78 -16.09 -1.88
N ALA A 442 -16.71 -15.77 -1.16
CA ALA A 442 -16.79 -15.04 0.09
C ALA A 442 -17.21 -13.58 -0.14
N ALA A 443 -16.69 -12.90 -1.16
CA ALA A 443 -17.10 -11.55 -1.55
C ALA A 443 -18.59 -11.47 -1.92
N THR A 444 -19.09 -12.38 -2.77
CA THR A 444 -20.52 -12.44 -3.12
C THR A 444 -21.38 -12.64 -1.86
N MET A 445 -20.94 -13.49 -0.93
CA MET A 445 -21.67 -13.70 0.31
C MET A 445 -21.63 -12.48 1.22
N GLN A 446 -20.48 -11.82 1.36
CA GLN A 446 -20.32 -10.58 2.14
C GLN A 446 -21.34 -9.52 1.67
N LEU A 447 -21.42 -9.28 0.36
CA LEU A 447 -22.35 -8.32 -0.23
C LEU A 447 -23.82 -8.66 0.06
N LYS A 448 -24.18 -9.95 0.00
CA LYS A 448 -25.53 -10.43 0.32
C LYS A 448 -25.91 -10.23 1.79
N PHE A 449 -24.97 -10.44 2.71
CA PHE A 449 -25.23 -10.31 4.15
C PHE A 449 -25.23 -8.87 4.65
N ARG A 450 -24.49 -7.96 4.01
CA ARG A 450 -24.22 -6.60 4.49
C ARG A 450 -25.46 -5.83 4.96
N TYR A 451 -26.51 -5.86 4.15
CA TYR A 451 -27.78 -5.17 4.43
C TYR A 451 -28.95 -6.15 4.55
N ALA A 452 -28.67 -7.44 4.72
CA ALA A 452 -29.71 -8.44 4.87
C ALA A 452 -30.50 -8.20 6.17
N ASN A 453 -31.83 -8.26 6.08
CA ASN A 453 -32.68 -8.36 7.25
C ASN A 453 -32.66 -9.79 7.83
N ASP A 454 -33.29 -9.97 8.97
CA ASP A 454 -33.44 -11.25 9.69
C ASP A 454 -33.92 -12.40 8.77
N GLN A 455 -34.98 -12.16 7.98
CA GLN A 455 -35.54 -13.16 7.07
C GLN A 455 -34.56 -13.55 5.96
N GLN A 456 -33.88 -12.56 5.37
CA GLN A 456 -32.87 -12.77 4.33
C GLN A 456 -31.65 -13.52 4.86
N ILE A 457 -31.19 -13.21 6.07
CA ILE A 457 -30.10 -13.94 6.73
C ILE A 457 -30.48 -15.40 6.93
N MET A 458 -31.69 -15.69 7.40
CA MET A 458 -32.16 -17.08 7.56
C MET A 458 -32.24 -17.82 6.23
N ALA A 459 -32.61 -17.14 5.14
CA ALA A 459 -32.57 -17.72 3.79
C ALA A 459 -31.14 -18.02 3.31
N LEU A 460 -30.14 -17.22 3.74
CA LEU A 460 -28.73 -17.39 3.39
C LEU A 460 -27.99 -18.40 4.29
N LYS A 461 -28.58 -18.80 5.43
CA LYS A 461 -28.00 -19.74 6.41
C LYS A 461 -27.49 -21.06 5.79
N PRO A 462 -28.23 -21.75 4.89
CA PRO A 462 -27.75 -23.00 4.28
C PRO A 462 -26.51 -22.79 3.41
N ASP A 463 -26.45 -21.67 2.69
CA ASP A 463 -25.35 -21.28 1.82
C ASP A 463 -24.07 -21.02 2.61
N LEU A 464 -24.19 -20.34 3.75
CA LEU A 464 -23.06 -20.07 4.66
C LEU A 464 -22.58 -21.36 5.34
N ALA A 465 -23.50 -22.20 5.81
CA ALA A 465 -23.16 -23.51 6.36
C ALA A 465 -22.44 -24.40 5.34
N SER A 466 -22.86 -24.37 4.07
CA SER A 466 -22.20 -25.09 2.97
C SER A 466 -20.78 -24.59 2.72
N LEU A 467 -20.57 -23.26 2.70
CA LEU A 467 -19.24 -22.67 2.59
C LEU A 467 -18.33 -23.10 3.75
N ILE A 468 -18.78 -22.96 4.99
CA ILE A 468 -18.03 -23.35 6.20
C ILE A 468 -17.64 -24.84 6.13
N LYS A 469 -18.59 -25.71 5.76
CA LYS A 469 -18.36 -27.14 5.60
C LYS A 469 -17.33 -27.44 4.52
N ARG A 470 -17.38 -26.74 3.39
CA ARG A 470 -16.38 -26.87 2.31
C ARG A 470 -14.99 -26.46 2.78
N LEU A 471 -14.88 -25.31 3.46
CA LEU A 471 -13.61 -24.78 3.97
C LEU A 471 -12.96 -25.76 4.96
N ARG A 472 -13.72 -26.26 5.95
CA ARG A 472 -13.24 -27.26 6.92
C ARG A 472 -12.77 -28.57 6.28
N ARG A 473 -13.32 -28.94 5.13
CA ARG A 473 -13.02 -30.23 4.45
C ARG A 473 -11.98 -30.13 3.35
N THR A 474 -11.53 -28.93 2.98
CA THR A 474 -10.61 -28.76 1.85
C THR A 474 -9.18 -29.08 2.30
N PRO A 475 -8.54 -30.17 1.80
CA PRO A 475 -7.22 -30.60 2.28
C PRO A 475 -6.12 -29.58 1.99
N LEU A 476 -6.17 -28.91 0.83
CA LEU A 476 -5.23 -27.87 0.44
C LEU A 476 -5.23 -26.69 1.40
N LEU A 477 -6.39 -26.29 1.94
CA LEU A 477 -6.43 -25.22 2.95
C LEU A 477 -5.71 -25.64 4.23
N LYS A 478 -5.90 -26.88 4.68
CA LYS A 478 -5.16 -27.42 5.82
C LYS A 478 -3.66 -27.42 5.55
N SER A 479 -3.24 -27.92 4.38
CA SER A 479 -1.81 -28.01 4.01
C SER A 479 -1.13 -26.65 3.93
N ARG A 480 -1.83 -25.59 3.49
CA ARG A 480 -1.27 -24.24 3.35
C ARG A 480 -1.27 -23.42 4.64
N ASN A 481 -2.02 -23.83 5.66
CA ASN A 481 -2.23 -23.03 6.87
C ASN A 481 -1.68 -23.68 8.14
N ALA A 482 -1.65 -25.01 8.20
CA ALA A 482 -1.24 -25.72 9.39
C ALA A 482 0.26 -25.51 9.64
N GLY A 483 0.61 -25.11 10.86
CA GLY A 483 1.99 -24.83 11.26
C GLY A 483 2.52 -23.45 10.89
N ILE A 484 1.84 -22.68 10.05
CA ILE A 484 2.31 -21.36 9.59
C ILE A 484 1.89 -20.25 10.57
N GLY A 485 2.83 -19.36 10.89
CA GLY A 485 2.58 -18.21 11.76
C GLY A 485 2.10 -18.61 13.16
N ARG A 486 2.80 -19.55 13.79
CA ARG A 486 2.51 -19.98 15.17
C ARG A 486 2.85 -18.86 16.14
N LEU A 487 1.92 -18.58 17.05
CA LEU A 487 2.12 -17.66 18.17
C LEU A 487 2.15 -18.44 19.49
N ALA A 488 2.99 -17.99 20.41
CA ALA A 488 2.89 -18.40 21.80
C ALA A 488 1.70 -17.71 22.48
N GLN A 489 1.28 -18.23 23.63
CA GLN A 489 0.33 -17.52 24.48
C GLN A 489 0.95 -16.22 25.00
N ASP A 490 0.27 -15.11 24.77
CA ASP A 490 0.66 -13.79 25.24
C ASP A 490 -0.61 -13.00 25.59
N ASN A 491 -0.58 -12.31 26.72
CA ASN A 491 -1.66 -11.45 27.21
C ASN A 491 -1.89 -10.23 26.33
N ALA A 492 -0.98 -9.87 25.42
CA ALA A 492 -1.18 -8.83 24.41
C ALA A 492 -2.12 -9.27 23.27
N LEU A 493 -2.33 -10.58 23.08
CA LEU A 493 -3.23 -11.08 22.05
C LEU A 493 -4.69 -10.73 22.38
N ARG A 494 -5.43 -10.35 21.34
CA ARG A 494 -6.87 -10.04 21.39
C ARG A 494 -7.67 -10.94 20.43
N GLY A 495 -8.95 -11.11 20.71
CA GLY A 495 -9.93 -11.59 19.75
C GLY A 495 -9.65 -12.98 19.17
N PRO A 496 -9.92 -13.20 17.87
CA PRO A 496 -9.68 -14.49 17.22
C PRO A 496 -8.23 -14.96 17.28
N VAL A 497 -7.26 -14.03 17.35
CA VAL A 497 -5.82 -14.36 17.46
C VAL A 497 -5.52 -14.93 18.85
N ALA A 498 -6.06 -14.33 19.92
CA ALA A 498 -5.94 -14.87 21.29
C ALA A 498 -6.62 -16.23 21.43
N ARG A 499 -7.85 -16.35 20.90
CA ARG A 499 -8.59 -17.62 20.94
C ARG A 499 -7.92 -18.73 20.14
N ALA A 500 -7.10 -18.40 19.14
CA ALA A 500 -6.35 -19.39 18.37
C ALA A 500 -5.19 -20.06 19.13
N VAL A 501 -4.73 -19.45 20.23
CA VAL A 501 -3.67 -19.99 21.13
C VAL A 501 -4.21 -20.49 22.46
N GLY A 502 -5.53 -20.55 22.64
CA GLY A 502 -6.19 -21.11 23.81
C GLY A 502 -6.54 -20.08 24.89
N ILE A 503 -6.31 -18.79 24.62
CA ILE A 503 -6.65 -17.72 25.56
C ILE A 503 -8.13 -17.36 25.38
N ASP A 504 -8.93 -17.60 26.41
CA ASP A 504 -10.34 -17.20 26.47
C ASP A 504 -10.45 -15.70 26.80
N ASN A 505 -10.14 -14.87 25.81
CA ASN A 505 -10.22 -13.41 25.86
C ASN A 505 -11.24 -12.92 24.82
N ASP A 506 -12.51 -12.85 25.23
CA ASP A 506 -13.63 -12.41 24.39
C ASP A 506 -14.60 -11.55 25.24
N ALA A 507 -14.75 -10.27 24.90
CA ALA A 507 -15.57 -9.34 25.67
C ALA A 507 -17.08 -9.70 25.65
N ARG A 508 -17.52 -10.60 24.75
CA ARG A 508 -18.91 -11.09 24.74
C ARG A 508 -19.19 -12.07 25.87
N SER A 509 -18.16 -12.75 26.40
CA SER A 509 -18.32 -13.74 27.48
C SER A 509 -18.78 -13.11 28.80
N THR A 510 -18.45 -11.84 29.04
CA THR A 510 -18.86 -11.09 30.24
C THR A 510 -20.07 -10.18 29.99
N ASN A 511 -20.53 -10.08 28.74
CA ASN A 511 -21.69 -9.26 28.41
C ASN A 511 -22.99 -10.01 28.77
N PRO A 512 -23.88 -9.41 29.59
CA PRO A 512 -25.09 -10.08 30.06
C PRO A 512 -26.08 -10.40 28.94
N VAL A 513 -26.14 -9.57 27.90
CA VAL A 513 -27.07 -9.75 26.77
C VAL A 513 -26.58 -10.91 25.88
N TYR A 514 -25.28 -10.97 25.57
CA TYR A 514 -24.70 -12.13 24.87
C TYR A 514 -24.87 -13.43 25.67
N THR A 515 -24.68 -13.39 26.99
CA THR A 515 -24.86 -14.55 27.87
C THR A 515 -26.32 -15.02 27.85
N ALA A 516 -27.29 -14.11 27.90
CA ALA A 516 -28.71 -14.43 27.82
C ALA A 516 -29.11 -15.06 26.46
N LEU A 517 -28.43 -14.66 25.38
CA LEU A 517 -28.60 -15.22 24.03
C LEU A 517 -27.84 -16.55 23.83
N GLY A 518 -27.12 -17.04 24.85
CA GLY A 518 -26.45 -18.34 24.81
C GLY A 518 -25.06 -18.32 24.17
N PHE A 519 -24.39 -17.16 24.12
CA PHE A 519 -23.01 -17.06 23.66
C PHE A 519 -22.06 -17.94 24.48
N LYS A 520 -21.05 -18.51 23.81
CA LYS A 520 -19.97 -19.30 24.40
C LYS A 520 -18.70 -19.07 23.60
N ALA A 521 -17.63 -18.59 24.22
CA ALA A 521 -16.35 -18.45 23.54
C ALA A 521 -15.82 -19.80 23.05
N ILE A 522 -15.16 -19.79 21.88
CA ILE A 522 -14.60 -20.98 21.25
C ILE A 522 -13.12 -20.73 20.96
N SER A 523 -12.26 -21.57 21.52
CA SER A 523 -10.80 -21.50 21.37
C SER A 523 -10.21 -22.69 20.60
N ARG A 524 -8.92 -22.57 20.29
CA ARG A 524 -8.02 -23.57 19.68
C ARG A 524 -6.65 -23.45 20.33
N ASP A 525 -5.80 -24.46 20.18
CA ASP A 525 -4.53 -24.51 20.92
C ASP A 525 -3.27 -24.44 20.02
N SER A 526 -3.41 -24.51 18.69
CA SER A 526 -2.24 -24.60 17.81
C SER A 526 -1.53 -23.27 17.54
N GLY A 527 -2.23 -22.15 17.71
CA GLY A 527 -1.68 -20.80 17.52
C GLY A 527 -1.31 -20.43 16.09
N ASP A 528 -1.57 -21.30 15.12
CA ASP A 528 -1.22 -21.14 13.70
C ASP A 528 -2.35 -20.49 12.89
N SER A 529 -2.05 -20.18 11.62
CA SER A 529 -3.02 -19.65 10.67
C SER A 529 -4.26 -20.54 10.55
N MET A 530 -4.09 -21.86 10.64
CA MET A 530 -5.21 -22.80 10.59
C MET A 530 -6.15 -22.66 11.80
N ALA A 531 -5.61 -22.50 13.03
CA ALA A 531 -6.44 -22.20 14.19
C ALA A 531 -7.18 -20.87 14.04
N ARG A 532 -6.51 -19.81 13.56
CA ARG A 532 -7.15 -18.50 13.31
C ARG A 532 -8.28 -18.57 12.28
N LEU A 533 -8.10 -19.36 11.21
CA LEU A 533 -9.16 -19.66 10.25
C LEU A 533 -10.32 -20.41 10.92
N GLN A 534 -10.02 -21.46 11.69
CA GLN A 534 -11.06 -22.26 12.34
C GLN A 534 -11.89 -21.47 13.36
N VAL A 535 -11.26 -20.60 14.16
CA VAL A 535 -11.97 -19.71 15.08
C VAL A 535 -12.98 -18.84 14.32
N ARG A 536 -12.57 -18.18 13.23
CA ARG A 536 -13.48 -17.35 12.42
C ARG A 536 -14.61 -18.17 11.77
N LEU A 537 -14.35 -19.41 11.36
CA LEU A 537 -15.40 -20.30 10.84
C LEU A 537 -16.42 -20.73 11.91
N ASP A 538 -15.96 -20.88 13.15
CA ASP A 538 -16.84 -21.14 14.30
C ASP A 538 -17.66 -19.90 14.64
N GLU A 539 -17.04 -18.71 14.63
CA GLU A 539 -17.73 -17.44 14.83
C GLU A 539 -18.82 -17.21 13.78
N LEU A 540 -18.56 -17.46 12.49
CA LEU A 540 -19.60 -17.40 11.46
C LEU A 540 -20.82 -18.29 11.79
N SER A 541 -20.58 -19.47 12.34
CA SER A 541 -21.66 -20.39 12.74
C SER A 541 -22.41 -19.87 13.96
N GLN A 542 -21.68 -19.30 14.93
CA GLN A 542 -22.23 -18.80 16.17
C GLN A 542 -22.98 -17.47 15.99
N SER A 543 -22.47 -16.55 15.17
CA SER A 543 -23.14 -15.30 14.81
C SER A 543 -24.50 -15.57 14.18
N LEU A 544 -24.62 -16.57 13.30
CA LEU A 544 -25.91 -16.99 12.76
C LEU A 544 -26.88 -17.45 13.86
N ALA A 545 -26.39 -18.20 14.85
CA ALA A 545 -27.20 -18.66 15.97
C ALA A 545 -27.60 -17.51 16.92
N LEU A 546 -26.72 -16.54 17.13
CA LEU A 546 -27.00 -15.35 17.94
C LEU A 546 -28.01 -14.43 17.27
N ILE A 547 -27.93 -14.25 15.94
CA ILE A 547 -28.94 -13.49 15.18
C ILE A 547 -30.31 -14.17 15.28
N ASP A 548 -30.36 -15.50 15.14
CA ASP A 548 -31.58 -16.30 15.30
C ASP A 548 -32.17 -16.14 16.72
N ALA A 549 -31.32 -16.19 17.75
CA ALA A 549 -31.71 -16.01 19.15
C ALA A 549 -32.14 -14.57 19.48
N ALA A 550 -31.50 -13.56 18.87
CA ALA A 550 -31.86 -12.15 19.04
C ALA A 550 -33.25 -11.85 18.47
N GLY A 551 -33.62 -12.52 17.38
CA GLY A 551 -34.96 -12.45 16.76
C GLY A 551 -35.27 -11.15 16.01
N THR A 552 -34.42 -10.13 16.13
CA THR A 552 -34.51 -8.86 15.42
C THR A 552 -33.12 -8.29 15.14
N ILE A 553 -33.03 -7.40 14.16
CA ILE A 553 -31.81 -6.66 13.82
C ILE A 553 -32.17 -5.19 13.81
N GLU A 554 -31.61 -4.45 14.77
CA GLU A 554 -31.84 -3.03 14.92
C GLU A 554 -30.49 -2.32 15.00
N LEU A 555 -30.31 -1.31 14.13
CA LEU A 555 -29.13 -0.46 14.22
C LEU A 555 -29.25 0.40 15.48
N PRO A 556 -28.13 0.66 16.20
CA PRO A 556 -28.15 1.58 17.32
C PRO A 556 -28.52 2.97 16.79
N GLU A 557 -29.63 3.50 17.27
CA GLU A 557 -29.89 4.93 17.14
C GLU A 557 -29.16 5.67 18.26
N PRO A 558 -28.56 6.84 17.98
CA PRO A 558 -27.93 7.65 19.00
C PRO A 558 -28.93 8.04 20.08
N THR A 559 -28.69 7.58 21.30
CA THR A 559 -29.56 7.85 22.44
C THR A 559 -29.46 9.33 22.83
N ALA A 560 -30.59 9.97 23.13
CA ALA A 560 -30.63 11.36 23.55
C ALA A 560 -30.03 11.53 24.96
N ILE A 561 -28.74 11.86 25.03
CA ILE A 561 -27.99 12.03 26.29
C ILE A 561 -28.24 13.38 27.00
N GLY A 562 -29.00 14.29 26.38
CA GLY A 562 -29.33 15.60 26.96
C GLY A 562 -28.09 16.40 27.37
N SER A 563 -28.13 17.04 28.54
CA SER A 563 -27.01 17.80 29.11
C SER A 563 -26.18 16.99 30.11
N ALA A 564 -26.10 15.67 29.93
CA ALA A 564 -25.37 14.78 30.83
C ALA A 564 -23.90 15.22 31.00
N THR A 565 -23.37 15.00 32.19
CA THR A 565 -21.96 15.26 32.54
C THR A 565 -21.48 14.09 33.38
N GLY A 566 -20.38 13.46 32.97
CA GLY A 566 -19.92 12.21 33.58
C GLY A 566 -18.86 11.50 32.74
N ALA A 567 -18.24 10.48 33.31
CA ALA A 567 -17.32 9.59 32.61
C ALA A 567 -18.03 8.30 32.23
N GLY A 568 -17.73 7.77 31.04
CA GLY A 568 -18.29 6.52 30.54
C GLY A 568 -17.21 5.65 29.91
N GLU A 569 -17.39 4.35 30.05
CA GLU A 569 -16.50 3.32 29.55
C GLU A 569 -17.33 2.24 28.84
N ALA A 570 -16.85 1.72 27.71
CA ALA A 570 -17.48 0.62 27.03
C ALA A 570 -16.46 -0.32 26.37
N PHE A 571 -16.80 -1.61 26.35
CA PHE A 571 -16.07 -2.67 25.67
C PHE A 571 -16.96 -3.29 24.58
N VAL A 572 -16.43 -3.41 23.37
CA VAL A 572 -17.10 -4.09 22.27
C VAL A 572 -16.12 -5.08 21.65
N GLU A 573 -16.49 -6.36 21.62
CA GLU A 573 -15.75 -7.37 20.84
C GLU A 573 -16.00 -7.11 19.35
N THR A 574 -15.07 -6.44 18.66
CA THR A 574 -15.13 -6.30 17.20
C THR A 574 -14.81 -7.65 16.53
N PRO A 575 -14.95 -7.78 15.20
CA PRO A 575 -14.51 -8.98 14.49
C PRO A 575 -13.01 -9.29 14.64
N ARG A 576 -12.20 -8.30 15.07
CA ARG A 576 -10.73 -8.40 15.23
C ARG A 576 -10.30 -8.53 16.68
N GLY A 577 -11.17 -8.18 17.62
CA GLY A 577 -10.98 -8.34 19.07
C GLY A 577 -11.63 -7.23 19.87
N ALA A 578 -11.45 -7.24 21.18
CA ALA A 578 -11.98 -6.20 22.06
C ALA A 578 -11.42 -4.81 21.71
N ALA A 579 -12.33 -3.88 21.39
CA ALA A 579 -12.08 -2.44 21.39
C ALA A 579 -12.62 -1.84 22.69
N HIS A 580 -11.90 -0.87 23.23
CA HIS A 580 -12.21 -0.25 24.51
C HIS A 580 -12.19 1.28 24.36
N LEU A 581 -13.27 1.92 24.80
CA LEU A 581 -13.42 3.37 24.73
C LEU A 581 -13.74 3.93 26.12
N TYR A 582 -12.93 4.89 26.54
CA TYR A 582 -13.19 5.76 27.68
C TYR A 582 -13.49 7.17 27.18
N LEU A 583 -14.53 7.82 27.69
CA LEU A 583 -14.86 9.20 27.36
C LEU A 583 -15.39 10.00 28.55
N THR A 584 -15.31 11.32 28.46
CA THR A 584 -15.96 12.25 29.39
C THR A 584 -16.93 13.16 28.65
N LEU A 585 -18.13 13.29 29.20
CA LEU A 585 -19.15 14.22 28.78
C LEU A 585 -19.15 15.47 29.66
N GLU A 586 -19.29 16.64 29.05
CA GLU A 586 -19.61 17.89 29.73
C GLU A 586 -20.77 18.58 29.00
N LYS A 587 -21.87 18.82 29.72
CA LYS A 587 -23.09 19.45 29.17
C LYS A 587 -23.58 18.81 27.86
N GLY A 588 -23.48 17.48 27.75
CA GLY A 588 -23.87 16.72 26.57
C GLY A 588 -22.83 16.63 25.46
N LEU A 589 -21.64 17.22 25.63
CA LEU A 589 -20.57 17.22 24.64
C LEU A 589 -19.45 16.27 25.05
N VAL A 590 -18.87 15.55 24.08
CA VAL A 590 -17.69 14.72 24.31
C VAL A 590 -16.47 15.64 24.37
N VAL A 591 -15.83 15.75 25.52
CA VAL A 591 -14.67 16.65 25.74
C VAL A 591 -13.32 15.93 25.78
N THR A 592 -13.33 14.66 26.20
CA THR A 592 -12.17 13.78 26.18
C THR A 592 -12.58 12.40 25.72
N ALA A 593 -11.73 11.73 24.93
CA ALA A 593 -11.89 10.33 24.59
C ALA A 593 -10.53 9.64 24.43
N GLN A 594 -10.45 8.39 24.87
CA GLN A 594 -9.32 7.48 24.69
C GLN A 594 -9.85 6.16 24.12
N LEU A 595 -9.18 5.66 23.09
CA LEU A 595 -9.59 4.48 22.36
C LEU A 595 -8.42 3.50 22.27
N GLU A 596 -8.66 2.26 22.68
CA GLU A 596 -7.77 1.14 22.46
C GLU A 596 -8.39 0.18 21.44
N THR A 597 -7.58 -0.29 20.50
CA THR A 597 -8.02 -1.10 19.35
C THR A 597 -7.21 -2.41 19.26
N PRO A 598 -7.78 -3.48 18.69
CA PRO A 598 -7.10 -4.76 18.63
C PRO A 598 -5.91 -4.76 17.64
N SER A 599 -6.04 -4.16 16.45
CA SER A 599 -4.97 -4.23 15.42
C SER A 599 -3.66 -3.54 15.82
N THR A 600 -3.71 -2.52 16.69
CA THR A 600 -2.50 -1.86 17.22
C THR A 600 -1.57 -2.86 17.92
N HIS A 601 -2.15 -3.76 18.72
CA HIS A 601 -1.39 -4.79 19.42
C HIS A 601 -0.85 -5.86 18.45
N HIS A 602 -1.67 -6.28 17.48
CA HIS A 602 -1.31 -7.33 16.54
C HIS A 602 -0.28 -6.89 15.49
N LEU A 603 -0.16 -5.60 15.18
CA LEU A 603 0.87 -5.10 14.26
C LEU A 603 2.28 -5.46 14.73
N THR A 604 2.52 -5.39 16.04
CA THR A 604 3.84 -5.72 16.64
C THR A 604 4.23 -7.19 16.49
N LEU A 605 3.26 -8.07 16.17
CA LEU A 605 3.50 -9.50 15.97
C LEU A 605 4.13 -9.82 14.61
N ILE A 606 4.08 -8.90 13.63
CA ILE A 606 4.50 -9.17 12.26
C ILE A 606 5.97 -9.62 12.20
N ASP A 607 6.86 -8.97 12.93
CA ASP A 607 8.29 -9.35 12.93
C ASP A 607 8.49 -10.77 13.47
N THR A 608 7.87 -11.08 14.60
CA THR A 608 7.93 -12.43 15.18
C THR A 608 7.31 -13.49 14.26
N LEU A 609 6.25 -13.14 13.52
CA LEU A 609 5.52 -14.07 12.65
C LEU A 609 6.21 -14.34 11.32
N THR A 610 6.95 -13.37 10.80
CA THR A 610 7.54 -13.44 9.46
C THR A 610 9.00 -13.88 9.50
N LYS A 611 9.71 -13.61 10.60
CA LYS A 611 11.13 -13.95 10.74
C LYS A 611 11.41 -15.43 10.47
N GLN A 612 12.39 -15.66 9.59
CA GLN A 612 12.85 -16.98 9.13
C GLN A 612 11.76 -17.83 8.46
N GLN A 613 10.65 -17.23 8.03
CA GLN A 613 9.66 -17.90 7.18
C GLN A 613 10.04 -17.71 5.71
N SER A 614 9.59 -18.65 4.86
CA SER A 614 9.55 -18.41 3.42
C SER A 614 8.67 -17.19 3.12
N LEU A 615 8.96 -16.45 2.05
CA LEU A 615 8.18 -15.27 1.68
C LEU A 615 6.68 -15.56 1.58
N GLY A 616 6.31 -16.70 0.98
CA GLY A 616 4.91 -17.11 0.84
C GLY A 616 4.23 -17.35 2.18
N ASP A 617 4.93 -17.99 3.12
CA ASP A 617 4.40 -18.29 4.45
C ASP A 617 4.35 -17.02 5.33
N ALA A 618 5.34 -16.12 5.19
CA ALA A 618 5.36 -14.83 5.87
C ALA A 618 4.12 -14.00 5.50
N LEU A 619 3.84 -13.81 4.21
CA LEU A 619 2.69 -13.04 3.77
C LEU A 619 1.35 -13.71 4.17
N LEU A 620 1.30 -15.05 4.15
CA LEU A 620 0.14 -15.80 4.64
C LEU A 620 -0.05 -15.60 6.16
N ALA A 621 1.03 -15.62 6.94
CA ALA A 621 1.00 -15.38 8.37
C ALA A 621 0.46 -13.97 8.68
N VAL A 622 0.93 -12.94 7.97
CA VAL A 622 0.41 -11.57 8.09
C VAL A 622 -1.07 -11.51 7.74
N GLY A 623 -1.47 -12.05 6.58
CA GLY A 623 -2.89 -12.07 6.15
C GLY A 623 -3.81 -12.80 7.14
N SER A 624 -3.30 -13.79 7.88
CA SER A 624 -4.07 -14.54 8.87
C SER A 624 -4.39 -13.76 10.15
N LEU A 625 -3.72 -12.63 10.40
CA LEU A 625 -3.98 -11.76 11.56
C LEU A 625 -5.30 -10.99 11.42
N ASP A 626 -5.73 -10.67 10.19
CA ASP A 626 -6.91 -9.82 9.90
C ASP A 626 -6.75 -8.41 10.50
N LEU A 627 -5.57 -7.82 10.34
CA LEU A 627 -5.32 -6.44 10.76
C LEU A 627 -6.25 -5.49 9.99
N SER A 628 -6.76 -4.49 10.67
CA SER A 628 -7.26 -3.28 10.02
C SER A 628 -6.24 -2.16 10.18
N PRO A 629 -5.59 -1.71 9.09
CA PRO A 629 -4.68 -0.57 9.15
C PRO A 629 -5.35 0.69 9.70
N TRP A 630 -6.66 0.82 9.50
CA TRP A 630 -7.49 1.98 9.84
C TRP A 630 -7.73 2.18 11.34
N GLU A 631 -7.60 1.12 12.14
CA GLU A 631 -7.74 1.21 13.60
C GLU A 631 -6.38 1.21 14.32
N ILE A 632 -5.26 1.16 13.60
CA ILE A 632 -3.92 1.23 14.20
C ILE A 632 -3.68 2.63 14.75
N ARG A 633 -3.17 2.71 15.98
CA ARG A 633 -2.84 3.94 16.68
C ARG A 633 -1.33 4.00 16.86
N GLN A 634 -0.69 5.09 16.40
CA GLN A 634 0.75 5.34 16.57
C GLN A 634 1.01 6.25 17.75
#